data_AF-A0A962T956-F1
#
_entry.id   AF-A0A962T956-F1
#
_cell.length_a   1.000
_cell.length_b   1.000
_cell.length_c   1.000
_cell.angle_alpha   90.00
_cell.angle_beta   90.00
_cell.angle_gamma   90.00
#
_symmetry.space_group_name_H-M   'P 1'
#
loop_
_entity.id
_entity.type
_entity.pdbx_description
1 polymer ?
#
loop_
_entity_poly.entity_id
_entity_poly.type
_entity_poly.pdbx_seq_one_letter_code
_entity_poly.pdbx_strand_id
1 'polypeptide(L)'
;TMYAMVDRDDDLRVGIKSTAILFGRFDRLVIGLLQLLMLGLLWTAGQWANLGWIYLSSLAVAAGLFAYQQFLIRERDRNACFRAFLNNHYLGMTVFVGVMLDFLAGSA
;
A
#
# COMPACT_ATOMS: atom_id res chain seq x y z
N THR A 1 8.46 -2.13 6.26
CA THR A 1 7.92 -1.84 4.90
C THR A 1 8.22 -3.03 4.00
N MET A 2 7.61 -3.14 2.81
CA MET A 2 7.93 -4.24 1.88
C MET A 2 9.38 -4.21 1.43
N TYR A 3 9.96 -3.01 1.28
CA TYR A 3 11.39 -2.85 1.00
C TYR A 3 12.28 -3.41 2.12
N ALA A 4 11.94 -3.16 3.39
CA ALA A 4 12.67 -3.76 4.52
C ALA A 4 12.58 -5.30 4.55
N MET A 5 11.56 -5.92 3.93
CA MET A 5 11.49 -7.38 3.78
C MET A 5 12.49 -7.91 2.73
N VAL A 6 12.84 -7.09 1.73
CA VAL A 6 13.83 -7.43 0.69
C VAL A 6 15.24 -7.51 1.30
N ASP A 7 15.54 -6.60 2.23
CA ASP A 7 16.88 -6.46 2.81
C ASP A 7 17.07 -7.29 4.10
N ARG A 8 16.03 -7.99 4.56
CA ARG A 8 16.02 -8.70 5.85
C ARG A 8 17.21 -9.65 6.06
N ASP A 9 17.54 -10.49 5.07
CA ASP A 9 18.62 -11.47 5.21
C ASP A 9 20.00 -10.81 5.22
N ASP A 10 20.15 -9.70 4.47
CA ASP A 10 21.39 -8.93 4.42
C ASP A 10 21.56 -8.11 5.72
N ASP A 11 20.47 -7.51 6.22
CA ASP A 11 20.42 -6.82 7.52
C ASP A 11 20.82 -7.75 8.66
N LEU A 12 20.33 -9.01 8.65
CA LEU A 12 20.67 -10.02 9.65
C LEU A 12 22.16 -10.39 9.63
N ARG A 13 22.77 -10.49 8.45
CA ARG A 13 24.22 -10.80 8.31
C ARG A 13 25.11 -9.67 8.82
N VAL A 14 24.67 -8.43 8.65
CA VAL A 14 25.46 -7.23 9.01
C VAL A 14 25.10 -6.73 10.44
N GLY A 15 24.05 -7.26 11.06
CA GLY A 15 23.61 -6.89 12.41
C GLY A 15 22.76 -5.61 12.46
N ILE A 16 22.19 -5.20 11.33
CA ILE A 16 21.29 -4.04 11.23
C ILE A 16 19.92 -4.40 11.81
N LYS A 17 19.37 -3.55 12.69
CA LYS A 17 18.05 -3.76 13.30
C LYS A 17 16.94 -3.10 12.46
N SER A 18 16.56 -3.71 11.34
CA SER A 18 15.49 -3.18 10.49
C SER A 18 14.08 -3.48 11.02
N THR A 19 13.08 -2.77 10.49
CA THR A 19 11.67 -3.00 10.86
C THR A 19 11.18 -4.41 10.54
N ALA A 20 11.73 -5.06 9.51
CA ALA A 20 11.40 -6.45 9.19
C ALA A 20 11.93 -7.43 10.24
N ILE A 21 13.05 -7.11 10.89
CA ILE A 21 13.60 -7.88 12.01
C ILE A 21 12.82 -7.60 13.30
N LEU A 22 12.49 -6.33 13.57
CA LEU A 22 11.72 -5.90 14.74
C LEU A 22 10.32 -6.53 14.79
N PHE A 23 9.60 -6.49 13.67
CA PHE A 23 8.25 -7.06 13.60
C PHE A 23 8.26 -8.57 13.32
N GLY A 24 9.36 -9.11 12.80
CA GLY A 24 9.55 -10.55 12.59
C GLY A 24 8.35 -11.17 11.85
N ARG A 25 7.63 -12.08 12.52
CA ARG A 25 6.45 -12.75 11.95
C ARG A 25 5.24 -11.82 11.70
N PHE A 26 5.20 -10.66 12.35
CA PHE A 26 4.09 -9.70 12.30
C PHE A 26 4.29 -8.63 11.23
N ASP A 27 5.41 -8.65 10.51
CA ASP A 27 5.74 -7.73 9.42
C ASP A 27 4.58 -7.56 8.40
N ARG A 28 3.98 -8.65 7.95
CA ARG A 28 2.82 -8.64 7.04
C ARG A 28 1.58 -8.02 7.68
N LEU A 29 1.31 -8.37 8.94
CA LEU A 29 0.16 -7.86 9.68
C LEU A 29 0.26 -6.35 9.85
N VAL A 30 1.43 -5.86 10.28
CA VAL A 30 1.68 -4.43 10.46
C VAL A 30 1.56 -3.68 9.13
N ILE A 31 2.09 -4.23 8.05
CA ILE A 31 1.90 -3.63 6.70
C ILE A 31 0.42 -3.60 6.34
N GLY A 32 -0.33 -4.68 6.59
CA GLY A 32 -1.76 -4.75 6.32
C GLY A 32 -2.56 -3.71 7.12
N LEU A 33 -2.25 -3.54 8.41
CA LEU A 33 -2.89 -2.52 9.25
C LEU A 33 -2.58 -1.10 8.77
N LEU A 34 -1.35 -0.82 8.37
CA LEU A 34 -0.97 0.48 7.81
C LEU A 34 -1.65 0.75 6.47
N GLN A 35 -1.82 -0.28 5.62
CA GLN A 35 -2.57 -0.19 4.37
C GLN A 35 -4.05 0.13 4.61
N LEU A 36 -4.69 -0.55 5.58
CA LEU A 36 -6.07 -0.27 5.97
C LEU A 36 -6.21 1.14 6.55
N LEU A 37 -5.29 1.55 7.42
CA LEU A 37 -5.26 2.90 7.96
C LEU A 37 -5.14 3.95 6.86
N MET A 38 -4.26 3.73 5.88
CA MET A 38 -4.09 4.63 4.74
C MET A 38 -5.37 4.74 3.90
N LEU A 39 -6.05 3.62 3.61
CA LEU A 39 -7.34 3.65 2.92
C LEU A 39 -8.40 4.39 3.72
N GLY A 40 -8.45 4.19 5.05
CA GLY A 40 -9.35 4.92 5.93
C GLY A 40 -9.09 6.44 5.92
N LEU A 41 -7.82 6.85 5.97
CA LEU A 41 -7.44 8.26 5.88
C LEU A 41 -7.81 8.86 4.52
N LEU A 42 -7.56 8.14 3.42
CA LEU A 42 -7.95 8.57 2.08
C LEU A 42 -9.46 8.70 1.94
N TRP A 43 -10.22 7.72 2.44
CA TRP A 43 -11.67 7.81 2.51
C TRP A 43 -12.11 9.10 3.22
N THR A 44 -11.59 9.35 4.44
CA THR A 44 -11.95 10.56 5.20
C THR A 44 -11.58 11.84 4.47
N ALA A 45 -10.43 11.88 3.80
CA ALA A 45 -10.01 13.03 2.99
C ALA A 45 -10.94 13.26 1.79
N GLY A 46 -11.36 12.18 1.10
CA GLY A 46 -12.33 12.27 0.01
C GLY A 46 -13.68 12.81 0.46
N GLN A 47 -14.17 12.39 1.63
CA GLN A 47 -15.41 12.93 2.21
C GLN A 47 -15.29 14.43 2.52
N TRP A 48 -14.15 14.88 3.07
CA TRP A 48 -13.91 16.31 3.33
C TRP A 48 -13.77 17.14 2.05
N ALA A 49 -13.29 16.53 0.97
CA ALA A 49 -13.17 17.15 -0.34
C ALA A 49 -14.45 17.03 -1.20
N ASN A 50 -15.54 16.44 -0.67
CA ASN A 50 -16.78 16.14 -1.39
C ASN A 50 -16.57 15.35 -2.70
N LEU A 51 -15.57 14.47 -2.74
CA LEU A 51 -15.33 13.64 -3.91
C LEU A 51 -16.42 12.58 -4.07
N GLY A 52 -16.83 12.35 -5.32
CA GLY A 52 -17.93 11.48 -5.67
C GLY A 52 -17.58 9.99 -5.80
N TRP A 53 -18.46 9.28 -6.51
CA TRP A 53 -18.37 7.83 -6.71
C TRP A 53 -17.17 7.42 -7.58
N ILE A 54 -16.66 8.33 -8.43
CA ILE A 54 -15.48 8.07 -9.27
C ILE A 54 -14.26 7.93 -8.37
N TYR A 55 -14.06 8.87 -7.44
CA TYR A 55 -13.01 8.74 -6.43
C TYR A 55 -13.18 7.47 -5.57
N LEU A 56 -14.41 7.18 -5.12
CA LEU A 56 -14.69 5.98 -4.33
C LEU A 56 -14.32 4.68 -5.09
N SER A 57 -14.60 4.62 -6.39
CA SER A 57 -14.20 3.49 -7.23
C SER A 57 -12.68 3.32 -7.31
N SER A 58 -11.93 4.43 -7.34
CA SER A 58 -10.46 4.38 -7.31
C SER A 58 -9.92 3.83 -5.99
N LEU A 59 -10.58 4.12 -4.86
CA LEU A 59 -10.23 3.52 -3.56
C LEU A 59 -10.50 2.01 -3.53
N ALA A 60 -11.58 1.54 -4.17
CA ALA A 60 -11.83 0.12 -4.31
C ALA A 60 -10.74 -0.59 -5.13
N VAL A 61 -10.29 0.02 -6.23
CA VAL A 61 -9.15 -0.49 -7.02
C VAL A 61 -7.86 -0.47 -6.20
N ALA A 62 -7.59 0.60 -5.45
CA ALA A 62 -6.43 0.70 -4.57
C ALA A 62 -6.44 -0.40 -3.48
N ALA A 63 -7.61 -0.71 -2.90
CA ALA A 63 -7.77 -1.82 -1.97
C ALA A 63 -7.46 -3.18 -2.62
N GLY A 64 -7.88 -3.39 -3.87
CA GLY A 64 -7.52 -4.57 -4.66
C GLY A 64 -6.00 -4.69 -4.88
N LEU A 65 -5.33 -3.58 -5.21
CA LEU A 65 -3.86 -3.55 -5.33
C LEU A 65 -3.16 -3.89 -4.01
N PHE A 66 -3.67 -3.41 -2.87
CA PHE A 66 -3.17 -3.79 -1.55
C PHE A 66 -3.38 -5.26 -1.22
N ALA A 67 -4.54 -5.83 -1.54
CA ALA A 67 -4.76 -7.27 -1.41
C ALA A 67 -3.77 -8.08 -2.26
N TYR A 68 -3.49 -7.63 -3.48
CA TYR A 68 -2.48 -8.24 -4.35
C TYR A 68 -1.07 -8.13 -3.77
N GLN A 69 -0.68 -6.97 -3.24
CA GLN A 69 0.61 -6.81 -2.55
C GLN A 69 0.71 -7.74 -1.33
N GLN A 70 -0.35 -7.86 -0.53
CA GLN A 70 -0.40 -8.78 0.63
C GLN A 70 -0.26 -10.25 0.22
N PHE A 71 -0.80 -10.61 -0.94
CA PHE A 71 -0.63 -11.93 -1.53
C PHE A 71 0.81 -12.17 -1.99
N LEU A 72 1.43 -11.20 -2.68
CA LEU A 72 2.82 -11.30 -3.14
C LEU A 72 3.81 -11.50 -1.99
N ILE A 73 3.67 -10.74 -0.91
CA ILE A 73 4.61 -10.81 0.23
C ILE A 73 4.36 -12.01 1.14
N ARG A 74 3.44 -12.92 0.79
CA ARG A 74 3.00 -13.97 1.73
C ARG A 74 4.08 -14.93 2.16
N GLU A 75 4.93 -15.32 1.20
CA GLU A 75 6.05 -16.23 1.40
C GLU A 75 7.32 -15.50 1.84
N ARG A 76 7.28 -14.15 1.91
CA ARG A 76 8.44 -13.29 2.21
C ARG A 76 9.63 -13.52 1.28
N ASP A 77 9.36 -13.97 0.06
CA ASP A 77 10.37 -14.08 -1.00
C ASP A 77 10.88 -12.69 -1.38
N ARG A 78 12.22 -12.54 -1.47
CA ARG A 78 12.88 -11.26 -1.76
C ARG A 78 12.36 -10.62 -3.05
N ASN A 79 12.25 -11.40 -4.12
CA ASN A 79 11.81 -10.89 -5.42
C ASN A 79 10.32 -10.53 -5.43
N ALA A 80 9.48 -11.30 -4.75
CA ALA A 80 8.06 -10.99 -4.58
C ALA A 80 7.85 -9.73 -3.74
N CYS A 81 8.61 -9.54 -2.65
CA CYS A 81 8.60 -8.33 -1.84
C CYS A 81 9.04 -7.09 -2.62
N PHE A 82 10.09 -7.22 -3.44
CA PHE A 82 10.54 -6.13 -4.30
C PHE A 82 9.51 -5.76 -5.37
N ARG A 83 8.87 -6.77 -6.00
CA ARG A 83 7.74 -6.54 -6.91
C ARG A 83 6.57 -5.86 -6.22
N ALA A 84 6.20 -6.29 -5.01
CA ALA A 84 5.13 -5.66 -4.23
C ALA A 84 5.47 -4.19 -3.88
N PHE A 85 6.74 -3.91 -3.56
CA PHE A 85 7.23 -2.55 -3.35
C PHE A 85 7.12 -1.70 -4.62
N LEU A 86 7.58 -2.20 -5.78
CA LEU A 86 7.45 -1.48 -7.05
C LEU A 86 5.99 -1.24 -7.41
N ASN A 87 5.10 -2.22 -7.18
CA ASN A 87 3.67 -2.06 -7.42
C ASN A 87 3.02 -0.91 -6.64
N ASN A 88 3.68 -0.38 -5.60
CA ASN A 88 3.13 0.73 -4.81
C ASN A 88 2.95 2.02 -5.63
N HIS A 89 3.68 2.20 -6.73
CA HIS A 89 3.46 3.35 -7.62
C HIS A 89 2.09 3.29 -8.33
N TYR A 90 1.59 2.08 -8.67
CA TYR A 90 0.26 1.91 -9.25
C TYR A 90 -0.83 2.39 -8.31
N LEU A 91 -0.66 2.20 -7.01
CA LEU A 91 -1.62 2.72 -6.04
C LEU A 91 -1.68 4.25 -6.09
N GLY A 92 -0.53 4.90 -6.05
CA GLY A 92 -0.45 6.36 -6.13
C GLY A 92 -1.10 6.87 -7.42
N MET A 93 -0.84 6.22 -8.56
CA MET A 93 -1.47 6.55 -9.83
C MET A 93 -2.98 6.33 -9.81
N THR A 94 -3.48 5.22 -9.23
CA THR A 94 -4.92 4.97 -9.11
C THR A 94 -5.63 6.06 -8.32
N VAL A 95 -5.09 6.43 -7.15
CA VAL A 95 -5.68 7.49 -6.31
C VAL A 95 -5.62 8.85 -7.03
N PHE A 96 -4.49 9.18 -7.65
CA PHE A 96 -4.32 10.42 -8.39
C PHE A 96 -5.31 10.54 -9.55
N VAL A 97 -5.42 9.50 -10.39
CA VAL A 97 -6.37 9.46 -11.50
C VAL A 97 -7.81 9.52 -11.00
N GLY A 98 -8.13 8.84 -9.89
CA GLY A 98 -9.44 8.91 -9.26
C GLY A 98 -9.83 10.34 -8.88
N VAL A 99 -8.94 11.05 -8.18
CA VAL A 99 -9.13 12.47 -7.84
C VAL A 99 -9.28 13.32 -9.10
N MET A 100 -8.36 13.17 -10.06
CA MET A 100 -8.37 13.95 -11.31
C MET A 100 -9.68 13.77 -12.09
N LEU A 101 -10.14 12.53 -12.26
CA LEU A 101 -11.37 12.24 -13.00
C LEU A 101 -12.61 12.76 -12.28
N ASP A 102 -12.66 12.68 -10.95
CA ASP A 102 -13.79 13.19 -10.17
C ASP A 102 -13.89 14.72 -10.28
N PHE A 103 -12.75 15.43 -10.22
CA PHE A 103 -12.68 16.86 -10.49
C PHE A 103 -13.12 17.23 -11.91
N LEU A 104 -12.71 16.45 -12.92
CA LEU A 104 -13.10 16.70 -14.31
C LEU A 104 -14.57 16.38 -14.60
N ALA A 105 -15.15 15.42 -13.88
CA ALA A 105 -16.56 15.04 -14.03
C ALA A 105 -17.53 16.04 -13.38
N GLY A 106 -17.03 16.98 -12.58
CA GLY A 106 -17.87 17.93 -11.83
C GLY A 106 -18.72 17.24 -10.76
N SER A 107 -18.25 16.10 -10.23
CA SER A 107 -18.92 15.36 -9.16
C SER A 107 -18.60 15.87 -7.74
N ALA A 108 -17.91 17.01 -7.64
CA ALA A 108 -17.57 17.74 -6.42
C ALA A 108 -18.15 19.16 -6.43
#